data_AF-A0A0B1P5U0-F1
#
_entry.id   AF-A0A0B1P5U0-F1
#
_cell.length_a   1.000
_cell.length_b   1.000
_cell.length_c   1.000
_cell.angle_alpha   90.00
_cell.angle_beta   90.00
_cell.angle_gamma   90.00
#
_symmetry.space_group_name_H-M   'P 1'
#
loop_
_entity.id
_entity.type
_entity.pdbx_description
1 polymer ?
#
loop_
_entity_poly.entity_id
_entity_poly.type
_entity_poly.pdbx_seq_one_letter_code
_entity_poly.pdbx_strand_id
1 'polypeptide(L)'
;MKEYCGEEGVLDVKLLIFYANCYTAGVSRASYTAAFSKILTGEGRTFYFNKIVGKKNSFEYTVNLMKLEFETEHRQERITIGWENVKLEDFNKIDPEKKIVEVFEIMRKYLINDQAILRPEMNSDEIIRDKL
;
A
#
# COMPACT_ATOMS: atom_id res chain seq x y z
N MET A 1 -10.79 4.95 4.07
CA MET A 1 -9.86 4.31 3.12
C MET A 1 -8.48 4.90 3.34
N LYS A 2 -7.43 4.11 3.62
CA LYS A 2 -6.08 4.66 3.82
C LYS A 2 -5.55 5.24 2.51
N GLU A 3 -5.12 6.49 2.52
CA GLU A 3 -4.39 7.16 1.43
C GLU A 3 -3.04 6.47 1.19
N TYR A 4 -2.42 6.67 0.02
CA TYR A 4 -1.09 6.15 -0.33
C TYR A 4 -0.01 7.13 0.12
N CYS A 5 0.87 6.72 1.02
CA CYS A 5 1.97 7.54 1.53
C CYS A 5 3.33 7.26 0.86
N GLY A 6 3.44 6.19 0.05
CA GLY A 6 4.72 5.72 -0.48
C GLY A 6 5.34 4.61 0.36
N GLU A 7 5.52 4.84 1.66
CA GLU A 7 6.18 3.88 2.55
C GLU A 7 5.34 2.61 2.81
N GLU A 8 4.02 2.74 2.87
CA GLU A 8 3.08 1.66 3.19
C GLU A 8 2.06 1.43 2.07
N GLY A 9 1.61 0.18 1.92
CA GLY A 9 0.62 -0.24 0.94
C GLY A 9 1.17 -0.47 -0.48
N VAL A 10 0.29 -0.89 -1.38
CA VAL A 10 0.58 -1.10 -2.81
C VAL A 10 -0.19 -0.07 -3.62
N LEU A 11 0.51 0.68 -4.46
CA LEU A 11 -0.07 1.71 -5.31
C LEU A 11 -1.13 1.12 -6.26
N ASP A 12 -0.91 -0.06 -6.81
CA ASP A 12 -1.89 -0.73 -7.69
C ASP A 12 -3.22 -1.00 -7.00
N VAL A 13 -3.19 -1.44 -5.74
CA VAL A 13 -4.41 -1.64 -4.94
C VAL A 13 -5.13 -0.31 -4.72
N LYS A 14 -4.39 0.79 -4.50
CA LYS A 14 -4.95 2.14 -4.36
C LYS A 14 -5.50 2.67 -5.68
N LEU A 15 -4.87 2.32 -6.80
CA LEU A 15 -5.31 2.69 -8.14
C LEU A 15 -6.67 2.07 -8.47
N LEU A 16 -6.94 0.83 -8.07
CA LEU A 16 -8.28 0.22 -8.24
C LEU A 16 -9.37 1.10 -7.64
N ILE A 17 -9.15 1.61 -6.42
CA ILE A 17 -10.14 2.45 -5.75
C ILE A 17 -10.17 3.85 -6.36
N PHE A 18 -9.02 4.39 -6.74
CA PHE A 18 -8.94 5.65 -7.48
C PHE A 18 -9.77 5.61 -8.77
N TYR A 19 -9.65 4.56 -9.58
CA TYR A 19 -10.42 4.41 -10.82
C TYR A 19 -11.92 4.29 -10.54
N ALA A 20 -12.33 3.55 -9.51
CA ALA A 20 -13.72 3.47 -9.10
C ALA A 20 -14.28 4.84 -8.67
N ASN A 21 -13.49 5.63 -7.94
CA ASN A 21 -13.87 6.99 -7.53
C ASN A 21 -13.93 7.94 -8.73
N CYS A 22 -12.99 7.86 -9.67
CA CYS A 22 -13.02 8.66 -10.90
C CYS A 22 -14.25 8.32 -11.76
N TYR A 23 -14.57 7.04 -11.90
CA TYR A 23 -15.74 6.59 -12.64
C TYR A 23 -17.04 7.14 -12.02
N THR A 24 -17.22 6.99 -10.71
CA THR A 24 -18.42 7.47 -10.01
C THR A 24 -18.55 8.98 -10.02
N ALA A 25 -17.43 9.72 -10.03
CA ALA A 25 -17.40 11.18 -10.10
C ALA A 25 -17.42 11.75 -11.53
N GLY A 26 -17.49 10.91 -12.57
CA GLY A 26 -17.47 11.36 -13.97
C GLY A 26 -16.15 12.00 -14.41
N VAL A 27 -15.05 11.67 -13.73
CA VAL A 27 -13.72 12.20 -14.04
C VAL A 27 -13.18 11.53 -15.30
N SER A 28 -12.86 12.33 -16.32
CA SER A 28 -12.25 11.82 -17.54
C SER A 28 -10.79 11.41 -17.33
N ARG A 29 -10.30 10.49 -18.17
CA ARG A 29 -8.90 10.02 -18.13
C ARG A 29 -7.87 11.15 -18.27
N ALA A 30 -8.20 12.20 -19.04
CA ALA A 30 -7.36 13.38 -19.19
C ALA A 30 -7.14 14.14 -17.86
N SER A 31 -8.05 13.97 -16.90
CA SER A 31 -8.00 14.62 -15.58
C SER A 31 -7.40 13.73 -14.49
N TYR A 32 -6.99 12.49 -14.81
CA TYR A 32 -6.50 11.54 -13.81
C TYR A 32 -5.26 12.06 -13.09
N THR A 33 -4.29 12.63 -13.80
CA THR A 33 -3.09 13.22 -13.18
C THR A 33 -3.48 14.29 -12.15
N ALA A 34 -4.41 15.20 -12.47
CA ALA A 34 -4.86 16.21 -11.52
C ALA A 34 -5.58 15.59 -10.30
N ALA A 35 -6.45 14.61 -10.53
CA ALA A 35 -7.21 13.93 -9.49
C ALA A 35 -6.34 13.01 -8.61
N PHE A 36 -5.22 12.51 -9.12
CA PHE A 36 -4.37 11.53 -8.45
C PHE A 36 -3.89 11.99 -7.08
N SER A 37 -3.62 13.30 -6.93
CA SER A 37 -3.22 13.90 -5.65
C SER A 37 -4.19 13.64 -4.49
N LYS A 38 -5.46 13.31 -4.77
CA LYS A 38 -6.50 13.01 -3.77
C LYS A 38 -6.30 11.69 -3.05
N ILE A 39 -5.55 10.76 -3.62
CA ILE A 39 -5.24 9.48 -2.98
C ILE A 39 -3.84 9.46 -2.38
N LEU A 40 -3.09 10.57 -2.47
CA LEU A 40 -1.73 10.67 -1.96
C LEU A 40 -1.70 11.38 -0.62
N THR A 41 -0.84 10.91 0.27
CA THR A 41 -0.58 11.52 1.57
C THR A 41 0.91 11.50 1.89
N GLY A 42 1.33 12.14 2.98
CA GLY A 42 2.71 12.10 3.48
C GLY A 42 3.80 12.36 2.42
N GLU A 43 4.82 11.50 2.39
CA GLU A 43 5.94 11.61 1.45
C GLU A 43 5.52 11.40 0.00
N GLY A 44 4.62 10.45 -0.28
CA GLY A 44 4.10 10.22 -1.63
C GLY A 44 3.45 11.47 -2.23
N ARG A 45 2.68 12.22 -1.42
CA ARG A 45 2.12 13.51 -1.85
C ARG A 45 3.22 14.55 -2.06
N THR A 46 4.19 14.62 -1.15
CA THR A 46 5.30 15.57 -1.22
C THR A 46 6.14 15.36 -2.48
N PHE A 47 6.52 14.11 -2.77
CA PHE A 47 7.22 13.72 -3.98
C PHE A 47 6.42 14.08 -5.24
N TYR A 48 5.12 13.76 -5.25
CA TYR A 48 4.25 14.07 -6.38
C TYR A 48 4.25 15.57 -6.72
N PHE A 49 4.01 16.45 -5.73
CA PHE A 49 3.98 17.89 -5.98
C PHE A 49 5.36 18.49 -6.29
N ASN A 50 6.44 17.95 -5.71
CA ASN A 50 7.79 18.51 -5.89
C ASN A 50 8.48 18.03 -7.16
N LYS A 51 8.20 16.79 -7.60
CA LYS A 51 8.98 16.12 -8.66
C LYS A 51 8.16 15.77 -9.89
N ILE A 52 6.83 15.69 -9.80
CA ILE A 52 5.97 15.23 -10.89
C ILE A 52 5.07 16.34 -11.42
N VAL A 53 4.36 17.06 -10.54
CA VAL A 53 3.39 18.09 -10.95
C VAL A 53 4.05 19.15 -11.82
N GLY A 54 3.34 19.60 -12.86
CA GLY A 54 3.80 20.61 -13.81
C GLY A 54 4.68 20.06 -14.94
N LYS A 55 5.18 18.83 -14.82
CA LYS A 55 5.75 18.10 -15.96
C LYS A 55 4.60 17.54 -16.78
N LYS A 56 4.57 17.76 -18.10
CA LYS A 56 3.52 17.30 -19.03
C LYS A 56 3.58 15.77 -19.23
N ASN A 57 3.49 15.04 -18.13
CA ASN A 57 3.58 13.59 -18.06
C ASN A 57 2.18 12.99 -18.27
N SER A 58 2.13 11.82 -18.92
CA SER A 58 0.92 11.00 -18.87
C SER A 58 0.66 10.51 -17.45
N PHE A 59 -0.59 10.09 -17.20
CA PHE A 59 -0.95 9.52 -15.92
C PHE A 59 -0.20 8.21 -15.67
N GLU A 60 -0.05 7.37 -16.69
CA GLU A 60 0.71 6.12 -16.62
C GLU A 60 2.19 6.35 -16.28
N TYR A 61 2.80 7.39 -16.87
CA TYR A 61 4.18 7.75 -16.53
C TYR A 61 4.30 8.28 -15.10
N THR A 62 3.31 9.05 -14.64
CA THR A 62 3.22 9.51 -13.25
C THR A 62 3.16 8.33 -12.26
N VAL A 63 2.32 7.34 -12.53
CA VAL A 63 2.22 6.12 -11.71
C VAL A 63 3.56 5.39 -11.67
N ASN A 64 4.23 5.22 -12.81
CA ASN A 64 5.52 4.55 -12.86
C ASN A 64 6.59 5.27 -12.04
N LEU A 65 6.65 6.60 -12.09
CA LEU A 65 7.58 7.37 -11.26
C LEU A 65 7.32 7.17 -9.76
N MET A 66 6.06 7.13 -9.34
CA MET A 66 5.71 6.85 -7.95
C MET A 66 6.17 5.45 -7.52
N LYS A 67 5.96 4.44 -8.36
CA LYS A 67 6.42 3.07 -8.07
C LYS A 67 7.93 2.98 -7.99
N LEU A 68 8.65 3.63 -8.92
CA LEU A 68 10.12 3.62 -8.92
C LEU A 68 10.70 4.25 -7.66
N GLU A 69 10.07 5.30 -7.15
CA GLU A 69 10.52 5.97 -5.93
C GLU A 69 10.22 5.12 -4.68
N PHE A 70 9.02 4.56 -4.59
CA PHE A 70 8.50 4.01 -3.32
C PHE A 70 8.39 2.49 -3.27
N GLU A 71 8.18 1.80 -4.38
CA GLU A 71 7.99 0.34 -4.47
C GLU A 71 9.27 -0.37 -4.93
N THR A 72 10.39 -0.02 -4.31
CA THR A 72 11.70 -0.59 -4.64
C THR A 72 11.83 -2.05 -4.19
N GLU A 73 12.73 -2.80 -4.84
CA GLU A 73 13.07 -4.18 -4.44
C GLU A 73 13.50 -4.24 -2.97
N HIS A 74 14.32 -3.28 -2.53
CA HIS A 74 14.75 -3.19 -1.13
C HIS A 74 13.58 -3.05 -0.14
N ARG A 75 12.54 -2.29 -0.50
CA ARG A 75 11.32 -2.22 0.31
C ARG A 75 10.59 -3.55 0.34
N GLN A 76 10.44 -4.21 -0.81
CA GLN A 76 9.79 -5.51 -0.89
C GLN A 76 10.52 -6.56 -0.05
N GLU A 77 11.85 -6.60 -0.10
CA GLU A 77 12.68 -7.47 0.74
C GLU A 77 12.48 -7.17 2.23
N ARG A 78 12.54 -5.89 2.63
CA ARG A 78 12.34 -5.48 4.03
C ARG A 78 10.96 -5.91 4.55
N ILE A 79 9.91 -5.71 3.77
CA ILE A 79 8.54 -6.12 4.13
C ILE A 79 8.44 -7.64 4.20
N THR A 80 9.07 -8.36 3.26
CA THR A 80 9.10 -9.83 3.26
C THR A 80 9.76 -10.39 4.52
N ILE A 81 10.94 -9.87 4.88
CA ILE A 81 11.64 -10.26 6.12
C ILE A 81 10.79 -9.93 7.35
N GLY A 82 10.15 -8.76 7.38
CA GLY A 82 9.26 -8.38 8.48
C GLY A 82 8.10 -9.35 8.61
N TRP A 83 7.41 -9.65 7.52
CA TRP A 83 6.27 -10.56 7.45
C TRP A 83 6.63 -11.99 7.89
N GLU A 84 7.75 -12.51 7.41
CA GLU A 84 8.26 -13.83 7.81
C GLU A 84 8.49 -13.92 9.32
N ASN A 85 8.96 -12.83 9.95
CA ASN A 85 9.28 -12.77 11.37
C ASN A 85 8.12 -12.34 12.29
N VAL A 86 6.94 -12.02 11.75
CA VAL A 86 5.76 -11.68 12.56
C VAL A 86 5.40 -12.85 13.49
N LYS A 87 5.27 -12.54 14.79
CA LYS A 87 4.78 -13.43 15.86
C LYS A 87 3.66 -12.76 16.64
N LEU A 88 2.68 -13.54 17.08
CA LEU A 88 1.55 -13.05 17.89
C LEU A 88 2.01 -12.35 19.18
N GLU A 89 3.10 -12.84 19.77
CA GLU A 89 3.73 -12.30 20.97
C GLU A 89 4.15 -10.84 20.82
N ASP A 90 4.57 -10.42 19.62
CA ASP A 90 5.02 -9.05 19.37
C ASP A 90 3.84 -8.08 19.34
N PHE A 91 2.67 -8.54 18.88
CA PHE A 91 1.42 -7.75 18.94
C PHE A 91 0.84 -7.71 20.36
N ASN A 92 0.99 -8.78 21.13
CA ASN A 92 0.54 -8.82 22.52
C ASN A 92 1.32 -7.84 23.43
N LYS A 93 2.58 -7.54 23.09
CA LYS A 93 3.39 -6.54 23.80
C LYS A 93 2.94 -5.09 23.54
N ILE A 94 2.27 -4.82 22.41
CA ILE A 94 1.82 -3.47 22.04
C ILE A 94 0.69 -3.01 22.98
N ASP A 95 -0.20 -3.93 23.34
CA ASP A 95 -1.33 -3.64 24.22
C ASP A 95 -1.71 -4.89 25.03
N PRO A 96 -1.06 -5.09 26.20
CA PRO A 96 -1.26 -6.30 27.02
C PRO A 96 -2.66 -6.43 27.61
N GLU A 97 -3.47 -5.36 27.58
CA GLU A 97 -4.84 -5.37 28.11
C GLU A 97 -5.86 -5.97 27.14
N LYS A 98 -5.50 -6.08 25.85
CA LYS A 98 -6.36 -6.68 24.83
C LYS A 98 -6.51 -8.19 25.01
N LYS A 99 -7.68 -8.70 24.66
CA LYS A 99 -7.89 -10.15 24.61
C LYS A 99 -7.05 -10.74 23.49
N ILE A 100 -6.51 -11.95 23.70
CA ILE A 100 -5.67 -12.64 22.72
C ILE A 100 -6.34 -12.76 21.33
N VAL A 101 -7.67 -12.89 21.28
CA VAL A 101 -8.46 -12.92 20.03
C VAL A 101 -8.37 -11.59 19.29
N GLU A 102 -8.42 -10.46 20.00
CA GLU A 102 -8.31 -9.13 19.40
C GLU A 102 -6.89 -8.88 18.89
N VAL A 103 -5.89 -9.33 19.64
CA VAL A 103 -4.47 -9.29 19.23
C VAL A 103 -4.26 -10.12 17.97
N PHE A 104 -4.84 -11.32 17.90
CA PHE A 104 -4.78 -12.17 16.71
C PHE A 104 -5.44 -11.52 15.50
N GLU A 105 -6.61 -10.89 15.65
CA GLU A 105 -7.27 -10.18 14.54
C GLU A 105 -6.45 -8.98 14.04
N ILE A 106 -5.72 -8.29 14.92
CA ILE A 106 -4.80 -7.21 14.53
C ILE A 106 -3.64 -7.78 13.73
N MET A 107 -2.99 -8.85 14.22
CA MET A 107 -1.90 -9.53 13.53
C MET A 107 -2.35 -10.05 12.16
N ARG A 108 -3.53 -10.69 12.08
CA ARG A 108 -4.10 -11.18 10.83
C ARG A 108 -4.31 -10.06 9.81
N LYS A 109 -4.89 -8.92 10.22
CA LYS A 109 -5.06 -7.75 9.35
C LYS A 109 -3.73 -7.19 8.87
N TYR A 110 -2.71 -7.17 9.73
CA TYR A 110 -1.36 -6.75 9.37
C TYR A 110 -0.79 -7.67 8.27
N LEU A 111 -0.80 -8.98 8.48
CA LEU A 111 -0.28 -9.97 7.54
C LEU A 111 -0.99 -9.93 6.17
N ILE A 112 -2.31 -9.79 6.16
CA ILE A 112 -3.11 -9.70 4.91
C ILE A 112 -2.79 -8.41 4.14
N ASN A 113 -2.63 -7.28 4.82
CA ASN A 113 -2.34 -6.01 4.16
C ASN A 113 -0.95 -6.02 3.50
N ASP A 114 0.04 -6.63 4.16
CA ASP A 114 1.41 -6.71 3.66
C ASP A 114 1.55 -7.75 2.55
N GLN A 115 0.68 -8.77 2.51
CA GLN A 115 0.73 -9.86 1.52
C GLN A 115 0.73 -9.35 0.07
N ALA A 116 -0.03 -8.28 -0.21
CA ALA A 116 -0.08 -7.69 -1.54
C ALA A 116 1.25 -7.04 -1.99
N ILE A 117 2.15 -6.74 -1.05
CA ILE A 117 3.47 -6.13 -1.29
C ILE A 117 4.56 -7.21 -1.37
N LEU A 118 4.31 -8.41 -0.86
CA LEU A 118 5.28 -9.51 -0.86
C LEU A 118 5.68 -9.93 -2.27
N ARG A 119 6.72 -10.76 -2.35
CA ARG A 119 7.11 -11.43 -3.59
C ARG A 119 5.90 -12.18 -4.20
N PRO A 120 5.73 -12.22 -5.54
CA PRO A 120 4.55 -12.81 -6.18
C PRO A 120 4.24 -14.24 -5.72
N GLU A 121 5.28 -15.03 -5.42
CA GLU A 121 5.17 -16.41 -4.96
C GLU A 121 4.54 -16.54 -3.57
N MET A 122 4.54 -15.45 -2.79
CA MET A 122 4.00 -15.37 -1.42
C MET A 122 2.58 -14.80 -1.36
N ASN A 123 2.03 -14.40 -2.51
CA ASN A 123 0.74 -13.76 -2.61
C ASN A 123 -0.38 -14.77 -2.94
N SER A 124 -0.60 -15.72 -2.02
CA SER A 124 -1.65 -16.75 -2.14
C SER A 124 -2.40 -16.98 -0.83
N ASP A 125 -3.67 -17.38 -0.94
CA ASP A 125 -4.51 -17.70 0.22
C ASP A 125 -3.96 -18.89 1.04
N GLU A 126 -3.22 -19.79 0.39
CA GLU A 126 -2.57 -20.93 1.06
C GLU A 126 -1.45 -20.45 1.99
N ILE A 127 -0.62 -19.51 1.54
CA ILE A 127 0.53 -19.01 2.31
C ILE A 127 0.07 -18.21 3.53
N ILE A 128 -0.98 -17.39 3.39
CA ILE A 128 -1.53 -16.67 4.54
C ILE A 128 -2.18 -17.63 5.53
N ARG A 129 -2.86 -18.69 5.07
CA ARG A 129 -3.46 -19.70 5.93
C ARG A 129 -2.39 -20.44 6.73
N ASP A 130 -1.29 -20.83 6.09
CA ASP A 130 -0.22 -21.59 6.73
C ASP A 130 0.62 -20.72 7.69
N LYS A 131 0.58 -19.39 7.52
CA LYS A 131 1.23 -18.41 8.42
C LYS A 131 0.44 -18.14 9.70
N LEU A 132 -0.90 -18.23 9.66
CA LEU A 132 -1.81 -17.95 10.78
C LEU A 132 -1.91 -19.11 11.78
#